data_AF-A0A316M7J9-F1
#
_entry.id   AF-A0A316M7J9-F1
#
_cell.length_a   1.000
_cell.length_b   1.000
_cell.length_c   1.000
_cell.angle_alpha   90.00
_cell.angle_beta   90.00
_cell.angle_gamma   90.00
#
_symmetry.space_group_name_H-M   'P 1'
#
loop_
_entity.id
_entity.type
_entity.pdbx_description
1 polymer ?
#
loop_
_entity_poly.entity_id
_entity_poly.type
_entity_poly.pdbx_seq_one_letter_code
_entity_poly.pdbx_strand_id
1 'polypeptide(L)'
;MNGIWMFSTVLWVFLDRAKKIWVQASWGNWLTIGLATVVGLILAFGYRLDLLMVVGLTEQLTVGGQIFAGLAVAAGSSCIHELLEKVQDKEA
;
A
#
# COMPACT_ATOMS: atom_id res chain seq x y z
N MET A 1 20.82 6.20 -14.69
CA MET A 1 19.52 5.93 -15.33
C MET A 1 19.17 4.43 -15.43
N ASN A 2 20.13 3.49 -15.55
CA ASN A 2 19.82 2.05 -15.68
C ASN A 2 19.26 1.36 -14.42
N GLY A 3 19.54 1.89 -13.23
CA GLY A 3 19.08 1.28 -11.96
C GLY A 3 17.56 1.35 -11.76
N ILE A 4 16.90 2.41 -12.24
CA ILE A 4 15.44 2.58 -12.13
C ILE A 4 14.72 1.54 -12.98
N TRP A 5 15.22 1.28 -14.19
CA TRP A 5 14.67 0.25 -15.08
C TRP A 5 14.84 -1.15 -14.51
N MET A 6 16.02 -1.48 -13.97
CA MET A 6 16.24 -2.77 -13.30
C MET A 6 15.33 -2.96 -12.09
N PHE A 7 15.22 -1.94 -11.24
CA PHE A 7 14.31 -1.99 -10.09
C PHE A 7 12.86 -2.18 -10.54
N SER A 8 12.42 -1.42 -11.55
CA SER A 8 11.08 -1.53 -12.12
C SER A 8 10.80 -2.94 -12.67
N THR A 9 11.75 -3.54 -13.40
CA THR A 9 11.61 -4.91 -13.93
C THR A 9 11.52 -5.96 -12.82
N VAL A 10 12.38 -5.87 -11.79
CA VAL A 10 12.34 -6.79 -10.64
C VAL A 10 11.01 -6.68 -9.91
N LEU A 11 10.53 -5.45 -9.72
CA LEU A 11 9.26 -5.17 -9.06
C LEU A 11 8.08 -5.72 -9.87
N TRP A 12 8.13 -5.57 -11.20
CA TRP A 12 7.16 -6.17 -12.12
C TRP A 12 7.12 -7.70 -12.05
N VAL A 13 8.28 -8.36 -11.99
CA VAL A 13 8.35 -9.83 -11.85
C VAL A 13 7.76 -10.29 -10.53
N PHE A 14 8.02 -9.57 -9.43
CA PHE A 14 7.41 -9.85 -8.14
C PHE A 14 5.88 -9.67 -8.17
N LEU A 15 5.39 -8.59 -8.78
CA LEU A 15 3.96 -8.31 -8.91
C LEU A 15 3.25 -9.35 -9.78
N ASP A 16 3.82 -9.77 -10.90
CA ASP A 16 3.21 -10.78 -11.79
C ASP A 16 3.08 -12.14 -11.09
N ARG A 17 4.09 -12.53 -10.31
CA ARG A 17 4.02 -13.76 -9.50
C ARG A 17 3.02 -13.65 -8.36
N ALA A 18 2.98 -12.53 -7.66
CA ALA A 18 2.01 -12.30 -6.59
C ALA A 18 0.57 -12.33 -7.11
N LYS A 19 0.30 -11.68 -8.26
CA LYS A 19 -1.00 -11.68 -8.92
C LYS A 19 -1.46 -13.10 -9.30
N LYS A 20 -0.57 -13.93 -9.85
CA LYS A 20 -0.91 -15.32 -10.22
C LYS A 20 -1.35 -16.18 -9.03
N ILE A 21 -0.77 -15.94 -7.86
CA ILE A 21 -1.14 -16.65 -6.62
C ILE A 21 -2.52 -16.18 -6.13
N TRP A 22 -2.88 -14.91 -6.34
CA TRP A 22 -4.15 -14.33 -5.89
C TRP A 22 -5.34 -14.65 -6.79
N VAL A 23 -5.15 -14.76 -8.10
CA VAL A 23 -6.24 -14.97 -9.07
C VAL A 23 -6.89 -16.35 -8.94
N GLN A 24 -6.17 -17.37 -8.45
CA GLN A 24 -6.72 -18.73 -8.30
C GLN A 24 -7.45 -18.99 -6.98
N ALA A 25 -7.33 -18.09 -6.00
CA ALA A 25 -7.98 -18.26 -4.71
C ALA A 25 -9.30 -17.47 -4.67
N SER A 26 -10.43 -18.15 -4.45
CA SER A 26 -11.73 -17.50 -4.18
C SER A 26 -11.72 -16.60 -2.92
N TRP A 27 -10.63 -16.64 -2.15
CA TRP A 27 -10.30 -15.79 -0.99
C TRP A 27 -9.30 -14.66 -1.29
N GLY A 28 -8.93 -14.44 -2.56
CA GLY A 28 -7.89 -13.49 -2.97
C GLY A 28 -8.12 -12.05 -2.48
N ASN A 29 -9.39 -11.62 -2.40
CA ASN A 29 -9.74 -10.29 -1.88
C ASN A 29 -9.39 -10.13 -0.39
N TRP A 30 -9.66 -11.14 0.44
CA TRP A 30 -9.29 -11.12 1.86
C TRP A 30 -7.78 -11.13 2.05
N LEU A 31 -7.06 -11.85 1.20
CA LEU A 31 -5.61 -11.92 1.24
C LEU A 31 -4.95 -10.60 0.82
N THR A 32 -5.55 -9.91 -0.16
CA THR A 32 -5.11 -8.59 -0.61
C THR A 32 -5.32 -7.54 0.48
N ILE A 33 -6.49 -7.53 1.12
CA ILE A 33 -6.79 -6.63 2.25
C ILE A 33 -5.85 -6.89 3.43
N GLY A 34 -5.64 -8.16 3.77
CA GLY A 34 -4.71 -8.57 4.82
C GLY A 34 -3.28 -8.12 4.53
N LEU A 35 -2.80 -8.33 3.29
CA LEU A 35 -1.45 -7.91 2.91
C LEU A 35 -1.31 -6.38 2.88
N ALA A 36 -2.28 -5.66 2.31
CA ALA A 36 -2.26 -4.20 2.30
C ALA A 36 -2.22 -3.62 3.72
N THR A 37 -2.98 -4.21 4.64
CA THR A 37 -2.99 -3.82 6.06
C THR A 37 -1.64 -4.09 6.73
N VAL A 38 -1.07 -5.27 6.54
CA VAL A 38 0.25 -5.63 7.11
C VAL A 38 1.35 -4.72 6.57
N VAL A 39 1.38 -4.49 5.25
CA VAL A 39 2.36 -3.60 4.62
C VAL A 39 2.18 -2.16 5.09
N GLY A 40 0.95 -1.67 5.17
CA GLY A 40 0.63 -0.34 5.69
C GLY A 40 1.12 -0.15 7.13
N LEU A 41 0.87 -1.13 8.01
CA LEU A 41 1.36 -1.10 9.39
C LEU A 41 2.89 -1.18 9.45
N ILE A 42 3.53 -2.08 8.71
CA ILE A 42 5.01 -2.18 8.66
C ILE A 42 5.62 -0.85 8.23
N LEU A 43 5.05 -0.19 7.21
CA LEU A 43 5.50 1.12 6.78
C LEU A 43 5.30 2.18 7.87
N ALA A 44 4.14 2.20 8.52
CA ALA A 44 3.86 3.15 9.59
C ALA A 44 4.79 2.99 10.80
N PHE A 45 5.03 1.77 11.25
CA PHE A 45 5.98 1.50 12.34
C PHE A 45 7.43 1.70 11.91
N GLY A 46 7.82 1.25 10.72
CA GLY A 46 9.19 1.33 10.21
C GLY A 46 9.65 2.76 9.95
N TYR A 47 8.78 3.61 9.42
CA TYR A 47 9.05 5.04 9.19
C TYR A 47 8.58 5.94 10.33
N ARG A 48 8.03 5.36 11.41
CA ARG A 48 7.47 6.09 12.56
C ARG A 48 6.42 7.12 12.12
N LEU A 49 5.58 6.77 11.15
CA LEU A 49 4.48 7.62 10.69
C LEU A 49 3.38 7.60 11.76
N ASP A 50 3.04 8.75 12.31
CA ASP A 50 1.96 8.89 13.28
C ASP A 50 0.97 9.95 12.78
N LEU A 51 -0.25 9.52 12.47
CA LEU A 51 -1.29 10.43 11.98
C LEU A 51 -1.70 11.44 13.05
N LEU A 52 -1.87 11.03 14.31
CA LEU A 52 -2.30 11.90 15.40
C LEU A 52 -1.26 13.00 15.68
N MET A 53 0.02 12.67 15.57
CA MET A 53 1.11 13.63 15.66
C MET A 53 1.09 14.60 14.48
N VAL A 54 0.86 14.11 13.25
CA VAL A 54 0.82 14.95 12.04
C VAL A 54 -0.34 15.95 12.04
N VAL A 55 -1.51 15.57 12.55
CA VAL A 55 -2.64 16.53 12.72
C VAL A 55 -2.53 17.37 14.00
N GLY A 56 -1.48 17.21 14.80
CA GLY A 56 -1.25 18.01 16.01
C GLY A 56 -2.12 17.63 17.21
N LEU A 57 -2.71 16.43 17.20
CA LEU A 57 -3.49 15.90 18.33
C LEU A 57 -2.60 15.36 19.45
N THR A 58 -1.35 14.98 19.14
CA THR A 58 -0.37 14.49 20.12
C THR A 58 1.02 15.10 19.85
N GLU A 59 1.77 15.43 20.91
CA GLU A 59 3.13 15.99 20.77
C GLU A 59 4.22 14.91 20.62
N GLN A 60 3.89 13.65 20.90
CA GLN A 60 4.83 12.53 20.84
C GLN A 60 4.31 11.42 19.92
N LEU A 61 5.23 10.57 19.46
CA LEU A 61 4.90 9.34 18.75
C LEU A 61 4.08 8.42 19.64
N THR A 62 2.90 8.07 19.15
CA THR A 62 1.94 7.18 19.80
C THR A 62 1.73 5.92 18.97
N VAL A 63 1.58 4.80 19.64
CA VAL A 63 1.26 3.52 18.97
C VAL A 63 -0.10 3.63 18.26
N GLY A 64 -1.07 4.32 18.88
CA GLY A 64 -2.39 4.53 18.28
C GLY A 64 -2.31 5.29 16.96
N GLY A 65 -1.57 6.39 16.93
CA GLY A 65 -1.41 7.19 15.71
C GLY A 65 -0.62 6.49 14.60
N GLN A 66 0.30 5.59 14.97
CA GLN A 66 0.97 4.70 14.02
C GLN A 66 0.03 3.66 13.40
N ILE A 67 -0.87 3.08 14.20
CA ILE A 67 -1.89 2.16 13.70
C ILE A 67 -2.83 2.88 12.73
N PHE A 68 -3.30 4.08 13.09
CA PHE A 68 -4.13 4.90 12.19
C PHE A 68 -3.39 5.23 10.89
N ALA A 69 -2.11 5.62 10.97
CA ALA A 69 -1.30 5.90 9.78
C ALA A 69 -1.20 4.68 8.86
N GLY A 70 -0.92 3.50 9.43
CA GLY A 70 -0.82 2.27 8.64
C GLY A 70 -2.14 1.85 7.98
N LEU A 71 -3.26 1.99 8.71
CA LEU A 71 -4.60 1.75 8.16
C LEU A 71 -4.98 2.74 7.06
N ALA A 72 -4.63 4.03 7.21
CA ALA A 72 -4.87 5.03 6.18
C ALA A 72 -4.07 4.74 4.89
N VAL A 73 -2.81 4.31 5.04
CA VAL A 73 -1.98 3.87 3.90
C VAL A 73 -2.61 2.65 3.21
N ALA A 74 -3.08 1.67 3.99
CA ALA A 74 -3.76 0.50 3.45
C ALA A 74 -5.06 0.86 2.72
N ALA A 75 -5.88 1.74 3.28
CA ALA A 75 -7.14 2.21 2.67
C ALA A 75 -6.90 3.03 1.38
N GLY A 76 -5.80 3.77 1.31
CA GLY A 76 -5.43 4.54 0.12
C GLY A 76 -5.22 3.69 -1.14
N SER A 77 -4.91 2.39 -0.99
CA SER A 77 -4.71 1.48 -2.12
C SER A 77 -5.93 1.38 -3.05
N SER A 78 -7.15 1.41 -2.50
CA SER A 78 -8.39 1.39 -3.28
C SER A 78 -8.63 2.69 -4.06
N CYS A 79 -8.32 3.84 -3.45
CA CYS A 79 -8.44 5.15 -4.10
C CYS A 79 -7.44 5.28 -5.26
N ILE A 80 -6.20 4.82 -5.08
CA ILE A 80 -5.19 4.79 -6.14
C ILE A 80 -5.62 3.86 -7.29
N HIS A 81 -6.27 2.73 -6.99
CA HIS A 81 -6.78 1.82 -7.99
C HIS A 81 -7.84 2.47 -8.89
N GLU A 82 -8.85 3.14 -8.30
CA GLU A 82 -9.86 3.89 -9.08
C GLU A 82 -9.25 5.03 -9.91
N LEU A 83 -8.26 5.74 -9.37
CA LEU A 83 -7.58 6.81 -10.10
C LEU A 83 -6.80 6.26 -11.30
N LEU A 84 -6.14 5.11 -11.15
CA LEU A 84 -5.39 4.46 -12.22
C LEU A 84 -6.33 3.99 -13.34
N GLU A 85 -7.47 3.38 -13.01
CA GLU A 85 -8.48 2.99 -14.01
C GLU A 85 -8.96 4.20 -14.82
N LYS A 86 -9.31 5.31 -14.15
CA LYS A 86 -9.76 6.53 -14.82
C LYS A 86 -8.71 7.18 -15.72
N VAL A 87 -7.43 7.05 -15.40
CA VAL A 87 -6.33 7.57 -16.24
C VAL A 87 -6.12 6.66 -17.44
N GLN A 88 -6.13 5.33 -17.26
CA GLN A 88 -5.95 4.37 -18.35
C GLN A 88 -7.12 4.41 -19.34
N ASP A 89 -8.35 4.56 -18.87
CA ASP A 89 -9.54 4.71 -19.74
C ASP A 89 -9.51 6.01 -20.56
N LYS A 90 -8.75 7.02 -20.12
CA LYS A 90 -8.58 8.29 -20.83
C LYS A 90 -7.53 8.24 -21.94
N GLU A 91 -6.68 7.22 -21.96
CA GLU A 91 -5.63 7.04 -22.98
C GLU A 91 -6.03 6.04 -24.09
N ALA A 92 -7.26 5.53 -24.07
CA ALA A 92 -7.88 4.70 -25.12
C ALA A 92 -8.82 5.52 -26.01
#